data_AF-A0A2B6QZ96-F1
#
_entry.id   AF-A0A2B6QZ96-F1
#
_cell.length_a   1.000
_cell.length_b   1.000
_cell.length_c   1.000
_cell.angle_alpha   90.00
_cell.angle_beta   90.00
_cell.angle_gamma   90.00
#
_symmetry.space_group_name_H-M   'P 1'
#
loop_
_entity.id
_entity.type
_entity.pdbx_description
1 polymer ?
#
loop_
_entity_poly.entity_id
_entity_poly.type
_entity_poly.pdbx_seq_one_letter_code
_entity_poly.pdbx_strand_id
1 'polypeptide(L)'
;GQDLYTSRYPGMILGYTFREVVLTLVHFAMYGWEKEENILYDFMTHHFGEHLIDANEEDRHIWFLLELYLQYKNKTIMGTNEKLHLAVINKFKEAELRCDLIPGDLNIYDEVLGRWSTGNLEEIEHLISIMSEYHSALASEIGQFGEFGDFRYGFYPFEILFLIHVRKQLGLPVPTQFDNFLMNTPEAKMVFGEREPYPEWDPVLQMIDQFYRK
;
A
#
# COMPACT_ATOMS: atom_id res chain seq x y z
N GLY A 1 8.11 27.28 -1.19
CA GLY A 1 8.59 26.87 -2.54
C GLY A 1 7.43 26.37 -3.39
N GLN A 2 6.69 25.38 -2.89
CA GLN A 2 5.40 24.97 -3.46
C GLN A 2 4.27 25.99 -3.19
N ASP A 3 4.41 26.88 -2.20
CA ASP A 3 3.44 27.97 -1.92
C ASP A 3 3.24 28.96 -3.09
N LEU A 4 4.20 29.00 -4.02
CA LEU A 4 4.04 29.73 -5.28
C LEU A 4 2.97 29.09 -6.18
N TYR A 5 2.78 27.78 -6.09
CA TYR A 5 1.75 27.05 -6.84
C TYR A 5 0.37 27.24 -6.22
N THR A 6 0.19 27.37 -4.90
CA THR A 6 -1.12 27.75 -4.34
C THR A 6 -1.55 29.15 -4.77
N SER A 7 -0.60 30.08 -4.91
CA SER A 7 -0.89 31.43 -5.40
C SER A 7 -1.32 31.45 -6.87
N ARG A 8 -0.73 30.57 -7.70
CA ARG A 8 -1.02 30.50 -9.16
C ARG A 8 -2.17 29.54 -9.49
N TYR A 9 -2.38 28.51 -8.69
CA TYR A 9 -3.36 27.45 -8.84
C TYR A 9 -4.02 27.16 -7.48
N PRO A 10 -4.99 27.98 -7.04
CA PRO A 10 -5.55 27.92 -5.69
C PRO A 10 -6.27 26.60 -5.35
N GLY A 11 -6.69 25.84 -6.36
CA GLY A 11 -7.32 24.53 -6.19
C GLY A 11 -6.35 23.34 -6.32
N MET A 12 -5.06 23.58 -6.50
CA MET A 12 -4.06 22.51 -6.63
C MET A 12 -3.77 21.90 -5.25
N ILE A 13 -3.97 20.59 -5.13
CA ILE A 13 -3.54 19.83 -3.95
C ILE A 13 -2.02 19.71 -4.03
N LEU A 14 -1.32 20.23 -3.02
CA LEU A 14 0.15 20.25 -2.98
C LEU A 14 0.77 19.06 -2.23
N GLY A 15 -0.03 18.34 -1.44
CA GLY A 15 0.38 17.12 -0.77
C GLY A 15 0.07 15.89 -1.60
N TYR A 16 0.84 14.82 -1.38
CA TYR A 16 0.48 13.50 -1.87
C TYR A 16 -0.48 12.84 -0.88
N THR A 17 -1.47 12.11 -1.37
CA THR A 17 -2.31 11.32 -0.47
C THR A 17 -1.52 10.12 0.02
N PHE A 18 -1.61 9.80 1.31
CA PHE A 18 -0.89 8.67 1.90
C PHE A 18 -1.25 7.35 1.19
N ARG A 19 -2.54 7.15 0.90
CA ARG A 19 -3.06 6.10 0.03
C ARG A 19 -2.30 5.97 -1.29
N GLU A 20 -2.20 7.02 -2.09
CA GLU A 20 -1.52 6.96 -3.39
C GLU A 20 -0.03 6.62 -3.26
N VAL A 21 0.66 7.18 -2.25
CA VAL A 21 2.08 6.91 -2.00
C VAL A 21 2.30 5.44 -1.64
N VAL A 22 1.50 4.90 -0.72
CA VAL A 22 1.59 3.49 -0.29
C VAL A 22 1.27 2.54 -1.45
N LEU A 23 0.17 2.78 -2.18
CA LEU A 23 -0.20 1.96 -3.33
C LEU A 23 0.93 1.98 -4.38
N THR A 24 1.52 3.14 -4.67
CA THR A 24 2.61 3.27 -5.64
C THR A 24 3.86 2.51 -5.20
N LEU A 25 4.23 2.61 -3.91
CA LEU A 25 5.37 1.89 -3.35
C LEU A 25 5.20 0.37 -3.46
N VAL A 26 4.01 -0.13 -3.13
CA VAL A 26 3.69 -1.56 -3.26
C VAL A 26 3.73 -2.00 -4.72
N HIS A 27 3.21 -1.21 -5.65
CA HIS A 27 3.32 -1.51 -7.09
C HIS A 27 4.79 -1.62 -7.52
N PHE A 28 5.65 -0.67 -7.17
CA PHE A 28 7.08 -0.77 -7.51
C PHE A 28 7.72 -2.03 -6.94
N ALA A 29 7.37 -2.41 -5.70
CA ALA A 29 7.84 -3.64 -5.10
C ALA A 29 7.35 -4.88 -5.88
N MET A 30 6.09 -4.91 -6.32
CA MET A 30 5.51 -6.02 -7.08
C MET A 30 6.10 -6.18 -8.49
N TYR A 31 6.45 -5.07 -9.16
CA TYR A 31 7.08 -5.08 -10.49
C TYR A 31 8.61 -5.19 -10.44
N GLY A 32 9.21 -5.09 -9.25
CA GLY A 32 10.66 -5.14 -9.07
C GLY A 32 11.40 -3.87 -9.54
N TRP A 33 10.72 -2.73 -9.55
CA TRP A 33 11.31 -1.43 -9.88
C TRP A 33 12.08 -0.87 -8.68
N GLU A 34 13.18 -1.53 -8.33
CA GLU A 34 13.91 -1.29 -7.07
C GLU A 34 14.44 0.15 -6.92
N LYS A 35 14.76 0.81 -8.05
CA LYS A 35 15.24 2.19 -8.02
C LYS A 35 14.13 3.15 -7.61
N GLU A 36 12.96 3.10 -8.25
CA GLU A 36 11.78 3.87 -7.87
C GLU A 36 11.31 3.52 -6.47
N GLU A 37 11.29 2.23 -6.14
CA GLU A 37 10.91 1.74 -4.81
C GLU A 37 11.76 2.42 -3.73
N ASN A 38 13.09 2.46 -3.91
CA ASN A 38 13.99 3.09 -2.94
C ASN A 38 13.82 4.62 -2.90
N ILE A 39 13.71 5.28 -4.05
CA ILE A 39 13.50 6.74 -4.10
C ILE A 39 12.19 7.11 -3.38
N LEU A 40 11.11 6.39 -3.66
CA LEU A 40 9.81 6.66 -3.06
C LEU A 40 9.78 6.32 -1.57
N TYR A 41 10.40 5.21 -1.17
CA TYR A 41 10.55 4.86 0.24
C TYR A 41 11.34 5.93 1.02
N ASP A 42 12.46 6.40 0.47
CA ASP A 42 13.25 7.46 1.09
C ASP A 42 12.43 8.75 1.18
N PHE A 43 11.79 9.18 0.10
CA PHE A 43 10.90 10.34 0.12
C PHE A 43 9.80 10.21 1.19
N MET A 44 9.15 9.03 1.23
CA MET A 44 8.07 8.75 2.17
C MET A 44 8.55 8.79 3.61
N THR A 45 9.70 8.19 3.93
CA THR A 45 10.25 8.17 5.29
C THR A 45 10.66 9.56 5.77
N HIS A 46 11.19 10.40 4.88
CA HIS A 46 11.59 11.78 5.22
C HIS A 46 10.40 12.71 5.46
N HIS A 47 9.28 12.48 4.76
CA HIS A 47 8.10 13.35 4.82
C HIS A 47 6.89 12.73 5.53
N PHE A 48 7.09 11.59 6.19
CA PHE A 48 6.01 10.81 6.79
C PHE A 48 5.27 11.61 7.87
N GLY A 49 3.98 11.90 7.65
CA GLY A 49 3.19 12.66 8.61
C GLY A 49 3.43 14.16 8.59
N GLU A 50 4.20 14.65 7.62
CA GLU A 50 4.36 16.08 7.36
C GLU A 50 3.32 16.55 6.33
N HIS A 51 3.32 17.85 6.02
CA HIS A 51 2.44 18.47 5.03
C HIS A 51 2.45 17.84 3.62
N LEU A 52 3.50 17.09 3.27
CA LEU A 52 3.62 16.43 1.96
C LEU A 52 3.00 15.03 1.93
N ILE A 53 2.88 14.36 3.08
CA ILE A 53 2.29 13.01 3.21
C ILE A 53 1.44 13.01 4.48
N ASP A 54 0.15 13.31 4.30
CA ASP A 54 -0.82 13.29 5.38
C ASP A 54 -1.16 11.85 5.78
N ALA A 55 -0.53 11.37 6.85
CA ALA A 55 -0.74 10.02 7.36
C ALA A 55 -1.96 9.91 8.30
N ASN A 56 -2.87 10.89 8.34
CA ASN A 56 -4.16 10.77 9.03
C ASN A 56 -5.17 9.98 8.15
N GLU A 57 -4.81 8.73 7.83
CA GLU A 57 -5.54 7.82 6.93
C GLU A 57 -6.44 6.86 7.70
N GLU A 58 -7.69 6.72 7.27
CA GLU A 58 -8.70 5.83 7.89
C GLU A 58 -8.70 4.40 7.32
N ASP A 59 -8.27 4.22 6.06
CA ASP A 59 -8.31 2.94 5.37
C ASP A 59 -7.32 1.93 5.98
N ARG A 60 -7.85 0.85 6.58
CA ARG A 60 -7.05 -0.19 7.25
C ARG A 60 -6.16 -0.97 6.27
N HIS A 61 -6.64 -1.23 5.05
CA HIS A 61 -5.90 -1.94 4.01
C HIS A 61 -4.66 -1.17 3.57
N ILE A 62 -4.69 0.17 3.61
CA ILE A 62 -3.51 1.00 3.31
C ILE A 62 -2.44 0.83 4.38
N TRP A 63 -2.83 0.84 5.66
CA TRP A 63 -1.91 0.54 6.76
C TRP A 63 -1.37 -0.89 6.69
N PHE A 64 -2.21 -1.87 6.38
CA PHE A 64 -1.80 -3.26 6.17
C PHE A 64 -0.76 -3.40 5.06
N LEU A 65 -1.01 -2.78 3.89
CA LEU A 65 -0.12 -2.82 2.73
C LEU A 65 1.26 -2.26 3.06
N LEU A 66 1.29 -1.10 3.73
CA LEU A 66 2.55 -0.48 4.14
C LEU A 66 3.28 -1.35 5.17
N GLU A 67 2.59 -1.86 6.18
CA GLU A 67 3.21 -2.68 7.22
C GLU A 67 3.76 -4.00 6.66
N LEU A 68 2.99 -4.69 5.82
CA LEU A 68 3.45 -5.89 5.13
C LEU A 68 4.68 -5.61 4.25
N TYR A 69 4.72 -4.48 3.53
CA TYR A 69 5.88 -4.04 2.77
C TYR A 69 7.11 -3.86 3.67
N LEU A 70 6.94 -3.18 4.81
CA LEU A 70 8.03 -2.91 5.76
C LEU A 70 8.57 -4.20 6.37
N GLN A 71 7.69 -5.14 6.75
CA GLN A 71 8.10 -6.46 7.26
C GLN A 71 8.81 -7.28 6.18
N TYR A 72 8.27 -7.33 4.96
CA TYR A 72 8.87 -8.05 3.83
C TYR A 72 10.28 -7.53 3.49
N LYS A 73 10.44 -6.21 3.42
CA LYS A 73 11.72 -5.56 3.06
C LYS A 73 12.66 -5.37 4.25
N ASN A 74 12.22 -5.73 5.46
CA ASN A 74 12.92 -5.44 6.71
C ASN A 74 13.32 -3.95 6.82
N LYS A 75 12.39 -3.08 6.47
CA LYS A 75 12.50 -1.61 6.50
C LYS A 75 11.64 -1.06 7.62
N THR A 76 11.97 0.11 8.16
CA THR A 76 11.19 0.72 9.26
C THR A 76 10.73 2.12 8.92
N ILE A 77 9.59 2.53 9.46
CA ILE A 77 9.16 3.92 9.52
C ILE A 77 8.91 4.24 10.99
N MET A 78 9.34 5.43 11.42
CA MET A 78 9.25 5.83 12.83
C MET A 78 9.91 4.84 13.82
N GLY A 79 10.84 4.01 13.34
CA GLY A 79 11.58 3.02 14.14
C GLY A 79 10.90 1.65 14.27
N THR A 80 9.79 1.40 13.57
CA THR A 80 9.10 0.10 13.59
C THR A 80 8.69 -0.36 12.19
N ASN A 81 8.47 -1.66 12.05
CA ASN A 81 7.80 -2.32 10.93
C ASN A 81 6.59 -3.16 11.41
N GLU A 82 6.25 -3.07 12.68
CA GLU A 82 5.11 -3.72 13.32
C GLU A 82 4.27 -2.68 14.05
N LYS A 83 2.95 -2.80 13.93
CA LYS A 83 1.97 -1.87 14.53
C LYS A 83 2.28 -0.41 14.22
N LEU A 84 2.60 -0.13 12.95
CA LEU A 84 3.03 1.20 12.51
C LEU A 84 1.97 2.25 12.82
N HIS A 85 0.70 1.95 12.55
CA HIS A 85 -0.43 2.85 12.82
C HIS A 85 -0.47 3.33 14.28
N LEU A 86 -0.19 2.46 15.26
CA LEU A 86 -0.10 2.84 16.67
C LEU A 86 1.11 3.72 16.97
N ALA A 87 2.26 3.41 16.37
CA ALA A 87 3.46 4.23 16.52
C ALA A 87 3.23 5.65 15.98
N VAL A 88 2.54 5.77 14.85
CA VAL A 88 2.14 7.06 14.26
C VAL A 88 1.17 7.79 15.17
N ILE A 89 0.10 7.14 15.65
CA ILE A 89 -0.86 7.73 16.60
C ILE A 89 -0.13 8.31 17.81
N ASN A 90 0.80 7.55 18.41
CA ASN A 90 1.51 8.00 19.60
C ASN A 90 2.37 9.23 19.30
N LYS A 91 3.16 9.21 18.21
CA LYS A 91 3.99 10.36 17.84
C LYS A 91 3.17 11.59 17.47
N PHE A 92 2.05 11.41 16.79
CA PHE A 92 1.17 12.53 16.42
C PHE A 92 0.53 13.15 17.65
N LYS A 93 0.09 12.33 18.62
CA LYS A 93 -0.40 12.83 19.91
C LYS A 93 0.66 13.62 20.67
N GLU A 94 1.91 13.13 20.71
CA GLU A 94 3.03 13.83 21.34
C GLU A 94 3.35 15.17 20.67
N ALA A 95 3.18 15.24 19.35
CA ALA A 95 3.43 16.43 18.54
C ALA A 95 2.19 17.33 18.35
N GLU A 96 1.07 17.04 19.01
CA GLU A 96 -0.22 17.74 18.86
C GLU A 96 -0.73 17.80 17.40
N LEU A 97 -0.41 16.77 16.61
CA LEU A 97 -0.87 16.60 15.23
C LEU A 97 -2.21 15.84 15.17
N ARG A 98 -2.94 16.02 14.07
CA ARG A 98 -4.19 15.29 13.81
C ARG A 98 -3.91 13.81 13.56
N CYS A 99 -4.59 12.95 14.32
CA CYS A 99 -4.52 11.49 14.18
C CYS A 99 -5.90 10.85 14.40
N ASP A 100 -6.98 11.63 14.25
CA ASP A 100 -8.35 11.25 14.57
C ASP A 100 -8.93 10.20 13.64
N LEU A 101 -8.39 10.08 12.42
CA LEU A 101 -8.83 9.11 11.43
C LEU A 101 -8.03 7.80 11.47
N ILE A 102 -6.82 7.82 12.04
CA ILE A 102 -5.95 6.63 12.07
C ILE A 102 -6.63 5.52 12.89
N PRO A 103 -6.81 4.31 12.33
CA PRO A 103 -7.48 3.22 13.02
C PRO A 103 -6.68 2.78 14.25
N GLY A 104 -7.38 2.47 15.35
CA GLY A 104 -6.77 1.95 16.58
C GLY A 104 -6.45 0.44 16.54
N ASP A 105 -6.99 -0.26 15.55
CA ASP A 105 -6.73 -1.66 15.23
C ASP A 105 -6.96 -1.87 13.72
N LEU A 106 -6.25 -2.84 13.14
CA LEU A 106 -6.40 -3.21 11.72
C LEU A 106 -7.34 -4.42 11.53
N ASN A 107 -8.06 -4.84 12.58
CA ASN A 107 -8.98 -5.98 12.55
C ASN A 107 -8.31 -7.26 12.02
N ILE A 108 -8.86 -7.92 11.00
CA ILE A 108 -8.30 -9.15 10.43
C ILE A 108 -6.87 -8.97 9.92
N TYR A 109 -6.48 -7.75 9.57
CA TYR A 109 -5.14 -7.47 9.05
C TYR A 109 -4.08 -7.58 10.14
N ASP A 110 -4.39 -7.30 11.42
CA ASP A 110 -3.45 -7.51 12.53
C ASP A 110 -3.12 -9.00 12.70
N GLU A 111 -4.13 -9.87 12.55
CA GLU A 111 -3.94 -11.32 12.59
C GLU A 111 -3.07 -11.81 11.42
N VAL A 112 -3.35 -11.31 10.21
CA VAL A 112 -2.56 -11.64 9.02
C VAL A 112 -1.12 -11.16 9.17
N LEU A 113 -0.88 -9.91 9.58
CA LEU A 113 0.47 -9.37 9.78
C LEU A 113 1.26 -10.14 10.85
N GLY A 114 0.59 -10.71 11.85
CA GLY A 114 1.27 -11.55 12.84
C GLY A 114 1.73 -12.91 12.32
N ARG A 115 1.17 -13.40 11.20
CA ARG A 115 1.34 -14.79 10.72
C ARG A 115 1.59 -14.92 9.22
N TRP A 116 1.76 -13.82 8.50
CA TRP A 116 1.86 -13.80 7.04
C TRP A 116 3.04 -14.61 6.50
N SER A 117 4.08 -14.84 7.30
CA SER A 117 5.29 -15.59 6.94
C SER A 117 5.20 -17.09 7.30
N THR A 118 4.03 -17.58 7.75
CA THR A 118 3.82 -18.99 8.11
C THR A 118 4.17 -19.95 6.98
N GLY A 119 4.83 -21.06 7.33
CA GLY A 119 5.10 -22.17 6.43
C GLY A 119 3.95 -23.18 6.33
N ASN A 120 2.87 -23.01 7.09
CA ASN A 120 1.70 -23.89 7.05
C ASN A 120 0.72 -23.45 5.95
N LEU A 121 0.42 -24.33 5.00
CA LEU A 121 -0.50 -24.06 3.90
C LEU A 121 -1.94 -23.84 4.38
N GLU A 122 -2.42 -24.66 5.32
CA GLU A 122 -3.79 -24.55 5.85
C GLU A 122 -3.99 -23.22 6.59
N GLU A 123 -2.94 -22.77 7.29
CA GLU A 123 -2.98 -21.50 8.01
C GLU A 123 -3.06 -20.31 7.05
N ILE A 124 -2.22 -20.27 6.00
CA ILE A 124 -2.31 -19.17 5.02
C ILE A 124 -3.61 -19.22 4.22
N GLU A 125 -4.13 -20.41 3.91
CA GLU A 125 -5.42 -20.56 3.25
C GLU A 125 -6.55 -19.98 4.10
N HIS A 126 -6.55 -20.28 5.40
CA HIS A 126 -7.49 -19.69 6.34
C HIS A 126 -7.38 -18.16 6.41
N LEU A 127 -6.14 -17.63 6.52
CA LEU A 127 -5.88 -16.18 6.56
C LEU A 127 -6.39 -15.47 5.29
N ILE A 128 -6.14 -16.04 4.11
CA ILE A 128 -6.63 -15.46 2.84
C ILE A 128 -8.16 -15.56 2.75
N SER A 129 -8.76 -16.64 3.26
CA SER A 129 -10.22 -16.79 3.29
C SER A 129 -10.88 -15.68 4.11
N ILE A 130 -10.39 -15.43 5.33
CA ILE A 130 -10.95 -14.38 6.20
C ILE A 130 -10.74 -12.98 5.62
N MET A 131 -9.60 -12.70 4.96
CA MET A 131 -9.37 -11.44 4.25
C MET A 131 -10.37 -11.28 3.10
N SER A 132 -10.59 -12.34 2.33
CA SER A 132 -11.49 -12.32 1.17
C SER A 132 -12.94 -12.09 1.59
N GLU A 133 -13.37 -12.72 2.69
CA GLU A 133 -14.69 -12.51 3.29
C GLU A 133 -14.85 -11.08 3.83
N TYR A 134 -13.83 -10.57 4.52
CA TYR A 134 -13.83 -9.20 5.05
C TYR A 134 -13.91 -8.15 3.93
N HIS A 135 -13.07 -8.29 2.91
CA HIS A 135 -13.10 -7.44 1.71
C HIS A 135 -14.47 -7.51 1.04
N SER A 136 -15.02 -8.70 0.83
CA SER A 136 -16.33 -8.88 0.18
C SER A 136 -17.46 -8.24 0.99
N ALA A 137 -17.40 -8.31 2.32
CA ALA A 137 -18.38 -7.67 3.20
C ALA A 137 -18.31 -6.14 3.08
N LEU A 138 -17.12 -5.55 3.09
CA LEU A 138 -16.95 -4.11 2.91
C LEU A 138 -17.34 -3.66 1.49
N ALA A 139 -16.99 -4.45 0.46
CA ALA A 139 -17.41 -4.22 -0.91
C ALA A 139 -18.92 -4.38 -1.10
N SER A 140 -19.63 -5.10 -0.23
CA SER A 140 -21.10 -5.16 -0.30
C SER A 140 -21.76 -3.80 -0.02
N GLU A 141 -21.01 -2.86 0.57
CA GLU A 141 -21.39 -1.47 0.80
C GLU A 141 -20.97 -0.54 -0.37
N ILE A 142 -20.56 -1.09 -1.52
CA ILE A 142 -20.23 -0.32 -2.74
C ILE A 142 -21.31 0.74 -3.05
N GLY A 143 -20.86 1.97 -3.30
CA GLY A 143 -21.73 3.13 -3.49
C GLY A 143 -22.05 3.90 -2.21
N GLN A 144 -21.58 3.45 -1.04
CA GLN A 144 -21.55 4.21 0.21
C GLN A 144 -20.13 4.75 0.50
N PHE A 145 -20.01 5.66 1.46
CA PHE A 145 -18.70 6.12 1.97
C PHE A 145 -18.08 5.00 2.81
N GLY A 146 -17.10 4.29 2.25
CA GLY A 146 -16.36 3.24 2.93
C GLY A 146 -15.11 2.84 2.15
N GLU A 147 -14.23 2.07 2.79
CA GLU A 147 -12.90 1.66 2.34
C GLU A 147 -12.86 1.04 0.92
N PHE A 148 -13.92 0.31 0.55
CA PHE A 148 -14.11 -0.29 -0.77
C PHE A 148 -15.36 0.26 -1.50
N GLY A 149 -15.83 1.45 -1.11
CA GLY A 149 -17.03 2.10 -1.66
C GLY A 149 -16.93 2.50 -3.14
N ASP A 150 -15.70 2.52 -3.68
CA ASP A 150 -15.40 2.75 -5.09
C ASP A 150 -15.32 1.41 -5.86
N PHE A 151 -16.13 1.30 -6.92
CA PHE A 151 -16.16 0.14 -7.82
C PHE A 151 -14.78 -0.28 -8.34
N ARG A 152 -13.82 0.65 -8.44
CA ARG A 152 -12.45 0.36 -8.88
C ARG A 152 -11.66 -0.50 -7.88
N TYR A 153 -12.00 -0.43 -6.60
CA TYR A 153 -11.27 -1.09 -5.52
C TYR A 153 -12.03 -2.27 -4.91
N GLY A 154 -13.36 -2.27 -4.92
CA GLY A 154 -14.15 -3.36 -4.32
C GLY A 154 -14.08 -4.71 -5.05
N PHE A 155 -13.52 -4.77 -6.26
CA PHE A 155 -13.27 -6.03 -6.99
C PHE A 155 -11.80 -6.35 -7.18
N TYR A 156 -10.90 -5.45 -6.78
CA TYR A 156 -9.47 -5.61 -6.90
C TYR A 156 -8.87 -5.84 -5.50
N PRO A 157 -8.71 -7.11 -5.06
CA PRO A 157 -8.23 -7.45 -3.72
C PRO A 157 -6.71 -7.23 -3.61
N PHE A 158 -6.29 -5.99 -3.77
CA PHE A 158 -4.89 -5.59 -3.90
C PHE A 158 -4.04 -6.05 -2.71
N GLU A 159 -4.60 -5.97 -1.52
CA GLU A 159 -3.97 -6.40 -0.28
C GLU A 159 -3.71 -7.92 -0.23
N ILE A 160 -4.64 -8.72 -0.77
CA ILE A 160 -4.48 -10.17 -0.85
C ILE A 160 -3.47 -10.53 -1.94
N LEU A 161 -3.54 -9.84 -3.08
CA LEU A 161 -2.59 -10.02 -4.20
C LEU A 161 -1.15 -9.70 -3.77
N PHE A 162 -0.96 -8.64 -2.98
CA PHE A 162 0.36 -8.29 -2.48
C PHE A 162 0.89 -9.32 -1.47
N LEU A 163 0.05 -9.81 -0.55
CA LEU A 163 0.40 -10.93 0.35
C LEU A 163 0.85 -12.17 -0.44
N ILE A 164 0.08 -12.56 -1.46
CA ILE A 164 0.42 -13.69 -2.33
C ILE A 164 1.75 -13.43 -3.04
N HIS A 165 1.96 -12.23 -3.58
CA HIS A 165 3.20 -11.86 -4.25
C HIS A 165 4.41 -12.00 -3.33
N VAL A 166 4.38 -11.39 -2.15
CA VAL A 166 5.45 -11.43 -1.15
C VAL A 166 5.80 -12.88 -0.79
N ARG A 167 4.78 -13.71 -0.55
CA ARG A 167 4.99 -15.12 -0.22
C ARG A 167 5.66 -15.89 -1.36
N LYS A 168 5.24 -15.67 -2.61
CA LYS A 168 5.90 -16.28 -3.79
C LYS A 168 7.37 -15.89 -3.89
N GLN A 169 7.70 -14.61 -3.67
CA GLN A 169 9.10 -14.12 -3.72
C GLN A 169 9.99 -14.79 -2.66
N LEU A 170 9.43 -15.17 -1.52
CA LEU A 170 10.14 -15.86 -0.44
C LEU A 170 10.09 -17.40 -0.55
N GLY A 171 9.47 -17.95 -1.59
CA GLY A 171 9.29 -19.39 -1.73
C GLY A 171 8.36 -20.02 -0.68
N LEU A 172 7.50 -19.22 -0.06
CA LEU A 172 6.53 -19.69 0.92
C LEU A 172 5.32 -20.33 0.22
N PRO A 173 4.61 -21.28 0.88
CA PRO A 173 3.42 -21.91 0.30
C PRO A 173 2.33 -20.89 -0.03
N VAL A 174 1.66 -21.06 -1.17
CA VAL A 174 0.52 -20.23 -1.56
C VAL A 174 -0.59 -21.15 -2.03
N PRO A 175 -1.86 -20.95 -1.60
CA PRO A 175 -2.98 -21.73 -2.09
C PRO A 175 -3.13 -21.58 -3.61
N THR A 176 -3.41 -22.70 -4.29
CA THR A 176 -3.63 -22.71 -5.75
C THR A 176 -5.12 -22.57 -6.12
N GLN A 177 -6.00 -22.72 -5.14
CA GLN A 177 -7.45 -22.64 -5.27
C GLN A 177 -7.99 -21.86 -4.09
N PHE A 178 -9.10 -21.15 -4.32
CA PHE A 178 -9.79 -20.38 -3.31
C PHE A 178 -11.29 -20.64 -3.46
N ASP A 179 -11.98 -20.87 -2.36
CA ASP A 179 -13.44 -21.08 -2.37
C ASP A 179 -14.21 -19.75 -2.49
N ASN A 180 -13.57 -18.63 -2.11
CA ASN A 180 -14.21 -17.32 -2.10
C ASN A 180 -14.43 -16.77 -3.52
N PHE A 181 -15.61 -16.18 -3.77
CA PHE A 181 -16.00 -15.61 -5.06
C PHE A 181 -15.04 -14.49 -5.53
N LEU A 182 -14.63 -13.60 -4.63
CA LEU A 182 -13.72 -12.49 -4.92
C LEU A 182 -12.39 -13.00 -5.49
N MET A 183 -11.83 -14.06 -4.90
CA MET A 183 -10.57 -14.65 -5.34
C MET A 183 -10.67 -15.43 -6.66
N ASN A 184 -11.88 -15.58 -7.20
CA ASN A 184 -12.14 -16.24 -8.46
C ASN A 184 -12.43 -15.28 -9.63
N THR A 185 -12.43 -13.97 -9.39
CA THR A 185 -12.61 -12.94 -10.44
C THR A 185 -11.37 -12.80 -11.34
N PRO A 186 -11.50 -12.20 -12.53
CA PRO A 186 -10.35 -11.86 -13.38
C PRO A 186 -9.31 -10.98 -12.68
N GLU A 187 -9.75 -10.03 -11.87
CA GLU A 187 -8.92 -9.09 -11.11
C GLU A 187 -8.03 -9.81 -10.08
N ALA A 188 -8.60 -10.77 -9.34
CA ALA A 188 -7.84 -11.58 -8.39
C ALA A 188 -6.90 -12.60 -9.05
N LYS A 189 -7.06 -12.83 -10.37
CA LYS A 189 -6.22 -13.73 -11.17
C LYS A 189 -5.14 -13.00 -11.96
N MET A 190 -5.00 -11.68 -11.77
CA MET A 190 -3.92 -10.92 -12.39
C MET A 190 -2.56 -11.51 -12.02
N VAL A 191 -1.76 -11.77 -13.05
CA VAL A 191 -0.41 -12.31 -12.90
C VAL A 191 0.57 -11.16 -12.99
N PHE A 192 1.26 -10.89 -11.89
CA PHE A 192 2.44 -10.03 -11.89
C PHE A 192 3.61 -10.87 -12.39
N GLY A 193 4.18 -10.47 -13.53
CA GLY A 193 5.33 -11.14 -14.13
C GLY A 193 6.57 -11.09 -13.25
N GLU A 194 7.62 -11.82 -13.63
CA GLU A 194 8.96 -11.58 -13.09
C GLU A 194 9.40 -10.15 -13.42
N ARG A 195 10.39 -9.62 -12.65
CA ARG A 195 10.86 -8.24 -12.71
C ARG A 195 10.78 -7.65 -14.12
N GLU A 196 9.95 -6.63 -14.28
CA GLU A 196 9.90 -5.94 -15.57
C GLU A 196 11.26 -5.28 -15.81
N PRO A 197 11.84 -5.43 -17.01
CA PRO A 197 13.04 -4.68 -17.34
C PRO A 197 12.69 -3.21 -17.21
N TYR A 198 13.61 -2.46 -16.61
CA TYR A 198 13.45 -1.03 -16.53
C TYR A 198 13.26 -0.48 -17.95
N PRO A 199 12.23 0.35 -18.19
CA PRO A 199 12.01 0.88 -19.52
C PRO A 199 13.27 1.64 -19.97
N GLU A 200 13.74 1.36 -21.18
CA GLU A 200 14.76 2.19 -21.79
C GLU A 200 14.25 3.63 -21.83
N TRP A 201 15.11 4.57 -21.47
CA TRP A 201 14.68 5.93 -21.27
C TRP A 201 14.31 6.53 -22.63
N ASP A 202 13.00 6.78 -22.82
CA ASP A 202 12.45 7.25 -24.10
C ASP A 202 13.25 8.47 -24.62
N PRO A 203 13.74 8.45 -25.87
CA PRO A 203 14.58 9.52 -26.40
C PRO A 203 13.93 10.91 -26.33
N VAL A 204 12.60 11.01 -26.44
CA VAL A 204 11.88 12.29 -26.31
C VAL A 204 11.87 12.75 -24.86
N LEU A 205 11.63 11.85 -23.90
CA LEU A 205 11.76 12.16 -22.47
C LEU A 205 13.19 12.60 -22.10
N GLN A 206 14.21 11.98 -22.68
CA GLN A 206 15.61 12.42 -22.51
C GLN A 206 15.81 13.84 -23.00
N MET A 207 15.30 14.17 -24.19
CA MET A 207 15.40 15.52 -24.76
C MET A 207 14.68 16.56 -23.90
N ILE A 208 13.50 16.22 -23.37
CA ILE A 208 12.73 17.08 -22.48
C ILE A 208 13.48 17.32 -21.16
N ASP A 209 13.97 16.26 -20.51
CA ASP A 209 14.73 16.38 -19.25
C ASP A 209 16.00 17.22 -19.43
N GLN A 210 16.76 16.99 -20.52
CA GLN A 210 17.93 17.80 -20.87
C GLN A 210 17.59 19.27 -21.17
N PHE A 211 16.39 19.56 -21.67
CA PHE A 211 15.94 20.92 -21.91
C PHE A 211 15.62 21.65 -20.60
N TYR A 212 14.94 21.00 -19.66
CA TYR A 212 14.52 21.61 -18.38
C TYR A 212 15.60 21.66 -17.30
N ARG A 213 16.64 20.81 -17.38
CA ARG A 213 17.78 20.82 -16.45
C ARG A 213 18.93 21.77 -16.84
N LYS A 214 18.76 22.58 -17.89
CA LYS A 214 19.63 23.70 -18.25
C LYS A 214 19.14 25.00 -17.62
#